data_AF-A0A061QQL6-F1
#
_entry.id   AF-A0A061QQL6-F1
#
_cell.length_a   1.000
_cell.length_b   1.000
_cell.length_c   1.000
_cell.angle_alpha   90.00
_cell.angle_beta   90.00
_cell.angle_gamma   90.00
#
_symmetry.space_group_name_H-M   'P 1'
#
loop_
_entity.id
_entity.type
_entity.pdbx_description
1 polymer ?
#
loop_
_entity_poly.entity_id
_entity_poly.type
_entity_poly.pdbx_seq_one_letter_code
_entity_poly.pdbx_strand_id
1 'polypeptide(L)' 'KFARFLCDSNSAETFRELGVVEVPTFIFYRGGTEVLRYVGSSRGDLIGKILEVQAAAGIQPPPPPPARGWRAR' A
#
# COMPACT_ATOMS: atom_id res chain seq x y z
N LYS A 1 -5.15 -8.18 -0.91
CA LYS A 1 -4.92 -8.43 0.54
C LYS A 1 -3.78 -7.52 0.98
N PHE A 2 -3.81 -7.00 2.20
CA PHE A 2 -2.70 -6.21 2.76
C PHE A 2 -2.00 -7.02 3.85
N ALA A 3 -0.69 -6.88 3.93
CA ALA A 3 0.14 -7.42 4.99
C ALA A 3 0.95 -6.28 5.60
N ARG A 4 1.23 -6.37 6.90
CA ARG A 4 2.12 -5.44 7.59
C ARG A 4 3.20 -6.26 8.26
N PHE A 5 4.45 -5.88 8.03
CA PHE A 5 5.60 -6.49 8.68
C PHE A 5 6.32 -5.42 9.49
N LEU A 6 6.60 -5.72 10.76
CA LEU A 6 7.36 -4.86 11.65
C LEU A 6 8.83 -5.30 11.61
N CYS A 7 9.73 -4.35 11.41
CA CYS A 7 11.16 -4.59 11.52
C CYS A 7 11.58 -4.47 12.99
N ASP A 8 12.14 -5.54 13.52
CA ASP A 8 12.74 -5.66 14.84
C ASP A 8 14.09 -6.41 14.73
N SER A 9 14.72 -6.66 15.87
CA SER A 9 16.03 -7.35 15.91
C SER A 9 16.01 -8.75 15.28
N ASN A 10 14.87 -9.45 15.31
CA ASN A 10 14.74 -10.82 14.80
C ASN A 10 14.38 -10.87 13.32
N SER A 11 13.85 -9.78 12.77
CA SER A 11 13.41 -9.67 11.37
C SER A 11 14.36 -8.86 10.49
N ALA A 12 15.42 -8.29 11.06
CA ALA A 12 16.39 -7.45 10.34
C ALA A 12 16.99 -8.14 9.10
N GLU A 13 17.27 -9.45 9.16
CA GLU A 13 17.77 -10.20 8.01
C GLU A 13 16.75 -10.27 6.87
N THR A 14 15.49 -10.57 7.17
CA THR A 14 14.42 -10.59 6.18
C THR A 14 14.20 -9.22 5.53
N PHE A 15 14.32 -8.12 6.29
CA PHE A 15 14.23 -6.78 5.73
C PHE A 15 15.42 -6.46 4.81
N ARG A 16 16.63 -6.94 5.12
CA ARG A 16 17.80 -6.85 4.22
C ARG A 16 17.60 -7.65 2.93
N GLU A 17 17.10 -8.88 3.03
CA GLU A 17 16.78 -9.72 1.88
C GLU A 17 15.72 -9.08 0.97
N LEU A 18 14.72 -8.42 1.56
CA LEU A 18 13.71 -7.64 0.84
C LEU A 18 14.23 -6.28 0.32
N GLY A 19 15.49 -5.94 0.59
CA GLY A 19 16.11 -4.67 0.21
C GLY A 19 15.45 -3.44 0.86
N VAL A 20 14.87 -3.60 2.05
CA VAL A 20 14.24 -2.50 2.79
C VAL A 20 15.29 -1.83 3.68
N VAL A 21 15.69 -0.63 3.29
CA VAL A 21 16.71 0.18 4.00
C VAL A 21 16.10 1.30 4.86
N GLU A 22 14.86 1.70 4.57
CA GLU A 22 14.17 2.81 5.22
C GLU A 22 12.73 2.40 5.56
N VAL A 23 12.18 2.99 6.63
CA VAL A 23 10.80 2.77 7.06
C VAL A 23 10.02 4.09 7.16
N PRO A 24 8.73 4.12 6.78
CA PRO A 24 7.97 3.01 6.19
C PRO A 24 8.27 2.80 4.70
N THR A 25 8.34 1.54 4.28
CA THR A 25 8.41 1.12 2.87
C THR A 25 7.19 0.26 2.54
N PHE A 26 6.58 0.53 1.39
CA PHE A 26 5.44 -0.20 0.84
C PHE A 26 5.88 -0.93 -0.44
N ILE A 27 5.72 -2.25 -0.47
CA ILE A 27 6.07 -3.09 -1.61
C ILE A 27 4.78 -3.68 -2.18
N PHE A 28 4.56 -3.50 -3.47
CA PHE A 28 3.39 -3.96 -4.19
C PHE A 28 3.75 -5.23 -4.95
N TYR A 29 3.01 -6.30 -4.71
CA TYR A 29 3.18 -7.58 -5.40
C TYR A 29 1.97 -7.91 -6.26
N ARG A 30 2.21 -8.46 -7.46
CA ARG A 30 1.18 -9.06 -8.32
C ARG A 30 1.70 -10.38 -8.87
N GLY A 31 0.96 -11.47 -8.68
CA GLY A 31 1.37 -12.79 -9.15
C GLY A 31 2.74 -13.24 -8.61
N GLY A 32 3.10 -12.82 -7.39
CA GLY A 32 4.40 -13.13 -6.79
C GLY A 32 5.57 -12.23 -7.23
N THR A 33 5.34 -11.27 -8.14
CA THR A 33 6.38 -10.35 -8.63
C THR A 33 6.19 -8.96 -8.02
N GLU A 34 7.29 -8.31 -7.59
CA GLU A 34 7.28 -6.90 -7.18
C GLU A 34 6.99 -6.02 -8.39
N VAL A 35 5.92 -5.22 -8.32
CA VAL A 35 5.50 -4.33 -9.41
C VAL A 35 5.74 -2.86 -9.11
N LEU A 36 5.85 -2.49 -7.82
CA LEU A 36 6.09 -1.13 -7.39
C LEU A 36 6.65 -1.10 -5.96
N ARG A 37 7.48 -0.11 -5.67
CA ARG A 37 7.97 0.21 -4.32
C ARG A 37 7.78 1.70 -4.03
N TYR A 38 7.38 2.01 -2.81
CA TYR A 38 7.24 3.38 -2.33
C TYR A 38 7.83 3.51 -0.92
N VAL A 39 8.77 4.45 -0.76
CA VAL A 39 9.41 4.78 0.52
C VAL A 39 8.89 6.15 0.95
N GLY A 40 8.27 6.23 2.12
CA GLY A 40 7.73 7.49 2.64
C GLY A 40 6.41 7.34 3.40
N SER A 41 6.07 8.39 4.16
CA SER A 41 4.93 8.41 5.09
C SER A 41 3.71 9.20 4.57
N SER A 42 3.82 9.86 3.41
CA SER A 42 2.71 10.63 2.84
C SER A 42 1.56 9.72 2.43
N ARG A 43 0.40 9.93 3.06
CA ARG A 43 -0.84 9.20 2.77
C ARG A 43 -1.33 9.45 1.35
N GLY A 44 -1.25 10.70 0.88
CA GLY A 44 -1.72 11.08 -0.45
C GLY A 44 -0.92 10.36 -1.54
N ASP A 45 0.41 10.36 -1.40
CA ASP A 45 1.30 9.73 -2.37
C ASP A 45 1.14 8.21 -2.37
N LEU A 46 1.01 7.59 -1.19
CA LEU A 46 0.71 6.16 -1.08
C LEU A 46 -0.62 5.79 -1.77
N ILE A 47 -1.67 6.58 -1.55
CA ILE A 47 -2.96 6.38 -2.23
C ILE A 47 -2.78 6.51 -3.75
N GLY A 48 -2.03 7.50 -4.21
CA GLY A 48 -1.70 7.67 -5.63
C GLY A 48 -1.04 6.42 -6.22
N LYS A 49 -0.06 5.85 -5.51
CA LYS A 49 0.61 4.59 -5.93
C LYS A 49 -0.32 3.38 -5.94
N ILE A 50 -1.25 3.27 -4.99
CA ILE A 50 -2.27 2.23 -5.00
C ILE A 50 -3.16 2.35 -6.26
N LEU A 51 -3.61 3.56 -6.57
CA LEU A 51 -4.48 3.81 -7.73
C LEU A 51 -3.75 3.55 -9.06
N GLU A 52 -2.47 3.92 -9.15
CA GLU A 52 -1.60 3.63 -10.32
C GLU A 52 -1.54 2.13 -10.61
N VAL A 53 -1.24 1.31 -9.58
CA VAL A 53 -1.18 -0.15 -9.70
C VAL A 53 -2.55 -0.76 -10.03
N GLN A 54 -3.63 -0.23 -9.45
CA GLN A 54 -5.01 -0.69 -9.74
C GLN A 54 -5.42 -0.38 -11.19
N ALA A 55 -5.15 0.84 -11.66
CA ALA A 55 -5.46 1.26 -13.03
C ALA A 55 -4.69 0.42 -14.06
N ALA A 56 -3.38 0.20 -13.86
CA ALA A 56 -2.57 -0.67 -14.70
C ALA A 56 -3.04 -2.14 -14.69
N ALA A 57 -3.76 -2.55 -13.63
CA ALA A 57 -4.34 -3.88 -13.51
C ALA A 57 -5.79 -4.00 -14.02
N GLY A 58 -6.42 -2.90 -14.44
CA GLY A 58 -7.85 -2.88 -14.79
C GLY A 58 -8.78 -3.08 -13.59
N ILE A 59 -8.29 -2.82 -12.38
CA ILE A 59 -9.07 -2.95 -11.13
C ILE A 59 -9.72 -1.60 -10.85
N GLN A 60 -11.05 -1.55 -10.85
CA GLN A 60 -11.76 -0.36 -10.43
C GLN A 60 -11.77 -0.23 -8.89
N PRO A 61 -11.52 0.97 -8.35
CA PRO A 61 -11.65 1.19 -6.91
C PRO A 61 -13.10 0.99 -6.47
N PRO A 62 -13.34 0.60 -5.21
CA PRO A 62 -14.69 0.50 -4.70
C PRO A 62 -15.41 1.85 -4.82
N PRO A 63 -16.73 1.85 -5.06
CA PRO A 63 -17.49 3.08 -5.07
C PRO A 63 -17.33 3.79 -3.71
N PRO A 64 -17.32 5.13 -3.70
CA PRO A 64 -17.28 5.87 -2.45
C PRO A 64 -18.46 5.42 -1.58
N PRO A 65 -18.27 5.36 -0.24
CA PRO A 65 -19.39 5.06 0.65
C PRO A 65 -20.52 6.05 0.38
N PRO A 66 -21.80 5.61 0.47
CA PRO A 66 -22.92 6.50 0.24
C PRO A 66 -22.79 7.73 1.13
N ALA A 67 -22.98 8.91 0.55
CA ALA A 67 -22.96 10.15 1.31
C ALA A 67 -23.93 9.99 2.48
N ARG A 68 -23.42 10.20 3.71
CA ARG A 68 -24.26 10.16 4.91
C ARG A 68 -25.28 11.29 4.76
N GLY A 69 -26.46 10.96 4.25
CA GLY A 69 -27.55 11.91 4.07
C GLY A 69 -27.78 12.63 5.38
N TRP A 70 -27.66 13.96 5.36
CA TRP A 70 -28.04 14.80 6.47
C TRP A 70 -29.53 14.56 6.72
N ARG A 71 -29.87 13.81 7.77
CA ARG A 71 -31.24 13.75 8.28
C ARG A 71 -31.51 15.06 8.99
N ALA A 72 -32.06 16.03 8.26
CA ALA A 72 -32.74 17.17 8.87
C ALA A 72 -33.88 16.60 9.74
N ARG A 73 -33.90 17.02 11.01
CA ARG A 73 -35.03 16.79 11.91
C ARG A 73 -36.18 17.71 11.54
#